data_AF-A0A2N2LL89-F1
#
_entry.id   AF-A0A2N2LL89-F1
#
_cell.length_a   1.000
_cell.length_b   1.000
_cell.length_c   1.000
_cell.angle_alpha   90.00
_cell.angle_beta   90.00
_cell.angle_gamma   90.00
#
_symmetry.space_group_name_H-M   'P 1'
#
loop_
_entity.id
_entity.type
_entity.pdbx_description
1 polymer ?
#
loop_
_entity_poly.entity_id
_entity_poly.type
_entity_poly.pdbx_seq_one_letter_code
_entity_poly.pdbx_strand_id
1 'polypeptide(L)'
;MTQSDVLTLALRLWPSVRDTGQVADPADLDRLLAAQGQPGALGYDQGVRGTFACFAPDEEATLTMPTGERAVSDGEARLLGHLLVTRVLMGAGLHIDRRVQRAVGDAYAVTWCVRGGYRASPLALATSLWLVALDPLHRSDRPIPIDWSPDAYQDASLWDLEYRLFSHYDIRERALDWAVYASIADSRRAGCSIWTIVEPLLRLDDDRSFQALSVFAEASDEESDAPASAVLERGRIAALLRAFAAQHRERRA
;
A
#
# COMPACT_ATOMS: atom_id res chain seq x y z
N MET A 1 -2.98 -4.96 -19.14
CA MET A 1 -4.01 -3.92 -18.89
C MET A 1 -5.09 -4.54 -18.04
N THR A 2 -5.41 -3.95 -16.90
CA THR A 2 -6.46 -4.43 -15.98
C THR A 2 -7.84 -4.27 -16.62
N GLN A 3 -8.68 -5.31 -16.58
CA GLN A 3 -10.06 -5.26 -17.13
C GLN A 3 -11.06 -4.53 -16.21
N SER A 4 -10.60 -4.06 -15.05
CA SER A 4 -11.43 -3.42 -14.04
C SER A 4 -11.56 -1.91 -14.21
N ASP A 5 -12.80 -1.42 -14.30
CA ASP A 5 -13.14 0.00 -14.31
C ASP A 5 -12.72 0.69 -13.00
N VAL A 6 -12.88 0.02 -11.86
CA VAL A 6 -12.51 0.56 -10.54
C VAL A 6 -11.01 0.78 -10.45
N LEU A 7 -10.20 -0.20 -10.89
CA LEU A 7 -8.74 -0.07 -10.89
C LEU A 7 -8.26 0.94 -11.92
N THR A 8 -8.85 0.94 -13.10
CA THR A 8 -8.54 1.93 -14.14
C THR A 8 -8.80 3.35 -13.61
N LEU A 9 -9.91 3.55 -12.90
CA LEU A 9 -10.23 4.82 -12.25
C LEU A 9 -9.22 5.18 -11.16
N ALA A 10 -8.92 4.27 -10.24
CA ALA A 10 -7.95 4.52 -9.16
C ALA A 10 -6.56 4.87 -9.71
N LEU A 11 -6.08 4.14 -10.71
CA LEU A 11 -4.79 4.39 -11.36
C LEU A 11 -4.76 5.72 -12.12
N ARG A 12 -5.89 6.11 -12.74
CA ARG A 12 -6.03 7.42 -13.41
C ARG A 12 -5.99 8.58 -12.41
N LEU A 13 -6.66 8.45 -11.26
CA LEU A 13 -6.73 9.50 -10.25
C LEU A 13 -5.42 9.67 -9.49
N TRP A 14 -4.68 8.58 -9.28
CA TRP A 14 -3.54 8.54 -8.37
C TRP A 14 -2.49 9.64 -8.61
N PRO A 15 -2.03 9.92 -9.85
CA PRO A 15 -1.02 10.98 -10.05
C PRO A 15 -1.47 12.36 -9.53
N SER A 16 -2.70 12.78 -9.85
CA SER A 16 -3.26 14.06 -9.38
C SER A 16 -3.37 14.08 -7.86
N VAL A 17 -3.93 13.02 -7.27
CA VAL A 17 -4.10 12.89 -5.82
C VAL A 17 -2.76 12.89 -5.10
N ARG A 18 -1.79 12.12 -5.58
CA ARG A 18 -0.45 11.96 -4.99
C ARG A 18 0.33 13.28 -4.99
N ASP A 19 0.24 14.04 -6.07
CA ASP A 19 1.08 15.21 -6.29
C ASP A 19 0.44 16.50 -5.77
N THR A 20 -0.89 16.57 -5.72
CA THR A 20 -1.62 17.80 -5.37
C THR A 20 -2.72 17.62 -4.33
N GLY A 21 -3.10 16.39 -3.99
CA GLY A 21 -4.29 16.10 -3.18
C GLY A 21 -5.61 16.39 -3.88
N GLN A 22 -5.61 16.78 -5.16
CA GLN A 22 -6.80 17.23 -5.87
C GLN A 22 -7.42 16.13 -6.72
N VAL A 23 -8.75 16.18 -6.79
CA VAL A 23 -9.59 15.36 -7.66
C VAL A 23 -10.49 16.30 -8.44
N ALA A 24 -10.45 16.20 -9.77
CA ALA A 24 -11.20 17.11 -10.64
C ALA A 24 -12.72 16.92 -10.52
N ASP A 25 -13.17 15.67 -10.44
CA ASP A 25 -14.58 15.32 -10.24
C ASP A 25 -14.75 14.46 -8.97
N PRO A 26 -15.28 15.04 -7.88
CA PRO A 26 -15.53 14.29 -6.65
C PRO A 26 -16.44 13.06 -6.83
N ALA A 27 -17.30 13.02 -7.86
CA ALA A 27 -18.14 11.85 -8.14
C ALA A 27 -17.31 10.61 -8.49
N ASP A 28 -16.07 10.77 -8.98
CA ASP A 28 -15.17 9.64 -9.17
C ASP A 28 -14.79 8.97 -7.84
N LEU A 29 -14.73 9.72 -6.73
CA LEU A 29 -14.48 9.14 -5.40
C LEU A 29 -15.68 8.34 -4.91
N ASP A 30 -16.90 8.81 -5.18
CA ASP A 30 -18.12 8.07 -4.88
C ASP A 30 -18.16 6.73 -5.64
N ARG A 31 -17.69 6.70 -6.89
CA ARG A 31 -17.59 5.46 -7.68
C ARG A 31 -16.60 4.47 -7.07
N LEU A 32 -15.46 4.94 -6.57
CA LEU A 32 -14.52 4.09 -5.83
C LEU A 32 -15.13 3.57 -4.52
N LEU A 33 -15.82 4.44 -3.77
CA LEU A 33 -16.46 4.07 -2.51
C LEU A 33 -17.59 3.06 -2.70
N ALA A 34 -18.32 3.12 -3.82
CA ALA A 34 -19.40 2.20 -4.14
C ALA A 34 -18.93 0.75 -4.33
N ALA A 35 -17.64 0.53 -4.61
CA ALA A 35 -17.06 -0.80 -4.74
C ALA A 35 -16.81 -1.50 -3.39
N GLN A 36 -16.97 -0.80 -2.25
CA GLN A 36 -16.72 -1.40 -0.93
C GLN A 36 -17.74 -2.50 -0.61
N GLY A 37 -17.23 -3.63 -0.11
CA GLY A 37 -18.07 -4.71 0.40
C GLY A 37 -18.89 -5.44 -0.66
N GLN A 38 -18.53 -5.31 -1.94
CA GLN A 38 -19.17 -6.01 -3.06
C GLN A 38 -18.49 -7.37 -3.33
N PRO A 39 -19.17 -8.32 -4.00
CA PRO A 39 -18.56 -9.56 -4.46
C PRO A 39 -17.29 -9.33 -5.29
N GLY A 40 -16.28 -10.17 -5.10
CA GLY A 40 -14.96 -10.02 -5.73
C GLY A 40 -13.97 -9.16 -4.93
N ALA A 41 -14.40 -8.53 -3.84
CA ALA A 41 -13.48 -7.93 -2.87
C ALA A 41 -12.70 -9.01 -2.10
N LEU A 42 -11.48 -8.67 -1.68
CA LEU A 42 -10.64 -9.56 -0.86
C LEU A 42 -11.39 -9.96 0.43
N GLY A 43 -11.48 -11.27 0.69
CA GLY A 43 -12.11 -11.81 1.90
C GLY A 43 -13.64 -11.73 1.92
N TYR A 44 -14.29 -11.34 0.82
CA TYR A 44 -15.74 -11.22 0.75
C TYR A 44 -16.48 -12.51 1.14
N ASP A 45 -16.05 -13.66 0.61
CA ASP A 45 -16.70 -14.95 0.92
C ASP A 45 -16.47 -15.41 2.36
N GLN A 46 -15.50 -14.81 3.05
CA GLN A 46 -15.18 -15.05 4.45
C GLN A 46 -15.70 -13.93 5.38
N GLY A 47 -16.65 -13.14 4.91
CA GLY A 47 -17.36 -12.14 5.70
C GLY A 47 -16.71 -10.75 5.78
N VAL A 48 -15.56 -10.52 5.15
CA VAL A 48 -14.91 -9.19 5.14
C VAL A 48 -15.73 -8.22 4.28
N ARG A 49 -15.99 -7.02 4.79
CA ARG A 49 -16.85 -6.02 4.12
C ARG A 49 -16.22 -4.64 3.99
N GLY A 50 -15.05 -4.37 4.58
CA GLY A 50 -14.35 -3.09 4.42
C GLY A 50 -13.42 -3.04 3.21
N THR A 51 -13.20 -4.15 2.50
CA THR A 51 -12.38 -4.22 1.28
C THR A 51 -13.14 -3.78 0.03
N PHE A 52 -12.42 -3.38 -1.03
CA PHE A 52 -12.99 -2.90 -2.29
C PHE A 52 -12.98 -3.99 -3.37
N ALA A 53 -14.11 -4.21 -4.04
CA ALA A 53 -14.22 -5.11 -5.17
C ALA A 53 -13.59 -4.49 -6.42
N CYS A 54 -12.33 -4.83 -6.63
CA CYS A 54 -11.55 -4.34 -7.76
C CYS A 54 -11.61 -5.26 -8.98
N PHE A 55 -12.19 -6.45 -8.86
CA PHE A 55 -12.29 -7.46 -9.92
C PHE A 55 -13.64 -8.14 -9.79
N ALA A 56 -14.12 -8.76 -10.87
CA ALA A 56 -15.32 -9.57 -10.80
C ALA A 56 -15.09 -10.79 -9.86
N PRO A 57 -16.15 -11.33 -9.24
CA PRO A 57 -16.03 -12.49 -8.36
C PRO A 57 -15.56 -13.76 -9.08
N ASP A 58 -15.89 -13.91 -10.36
CA ASP A 58 -15.58 -15.07 -11.22
C ASP A 58 -14.35 -14.89 -12.11
N GLU A 59 -13.71 -13.72 -12.07
CA GLU A 59 -12.47 -13.42 -12.79
C GLU A 59 -11.25 -13.90 -12.01
N GLU A 60 -10.26 -14.50 -12.69
CA GLU A 60 -8.92 -14.71 -12.13
C GLU A 60 -8.14 -13.37 -12.18
N ALA A 61 -8.05 -12.71 -11.02
CA ALA A 61 -7.53 -11.37 -10.92
C ALA A 61 -6.04 -11.30 -11.26
N THR A 62 -5.70 -10.39 -12.17
CA THR A 62 -4.30 -10.07 -12.50
C THR A 62 -4.07 -8.56 -12.42
N LEU A 63 -2.89 -8.17 -11.95
CA LEU A 63 -2.53 -6.77 -11.81
C LEU A 63 -1.05 -6.57 -12.11
N THR A 64 -0.76 -5.53 -12.89
CA THR A 64 0.59 -4.98 -13.06
C THR A 64 0.63 -3.59 -12.43
N MET A 65 1.56 -3.39 -11.50
CA MET A 65 1.76 -2.12 -10.80
C MET A 65 2.32 -1.06 -11.76
N PRO A 66 2.14 0.25 -11.47
CA PRO A 66 2.70 1.32 -12.28
C PRO A 66 4.21 1.22 -12.49
N THR A 67 4.93 0.67 -11.53
CA THR A 67 6.37 0.39 -11.52
C THR A 67 6.76 -0.93 -12.21
N GLY A 68 5.78 -1.68 -12.75
CA GLY A 68 5.99 -2.83 -13.64
C GLY A 68 5.93 -4.20 -12.99
N GLU A 69 5.94 -4.29 -11.66
CA GLU A 69 5.79 -5.57 -10.95
C GLU A 69 4.40 -6.17 -11.16
N ARG A 70 4.32 -7.49 -11.17
CA ARG A 70 3.07 -8.22 -11.38
C ARG A 70 2.68 -8.95 -10.11
N ALA A 71 1.37 -8.98 -9.85
CA ALA A 71 0.84 -9.84 -8.81
C ALA A 71 1.12 -11.31 -9.14
N VAL A 72 1.49 -12.11 -8.13
CA VAL A 72 1.85 -13.53 -8.28
C VAL A 72 0.66 -14.48 -8.04
N SER A 73 -0.48 -13.96 -7.60
CA SER A 73 -1.71 -14.74 -7.39
C SER A 73 -2.96 -13.84 -7.46
N ASP A 74 -4.14 -14.46 -7.65
CA ASP A 74 -5.45 -13.79 -7.58
C ASP A 74 -5.64 -13.04 -6.26
N GLY A 75 -5.39 -13.70 -5.12
CA GLY A 75 -5.56 -13.09 -3.80
C GLY A 75 -4.64 -11.87 -3.59
N GLU A 76 -3.41 -11.93 -4.10
CA GLU A 76 -2.51 -10.78 -4.07
C GLU A 76 -2.99 -9.66 -5.00
N ALA A 77 -3.48 -9.96 -6.20
CA ALA A 77 -4.02 -8.96 -7.11
C ALA A 77 -5.20 -8.22 -6.48
N ARG A 78 -6.11 -8.94 -5.80
CA ARG A 78 -7.23 -8.35 -5.06
C ARG A 78 -6.77 -7.48 -3.88
N LEU A 79 -5.77 -7.93 -3.13
CA LEU A 79 -5.16 -7.12 -2.05
C LEU A 79 -4.55 -5.84 -2.60
N LEU A 80 -3.71 -5.94 -3.63
CA LEU A 80 -3.08 -4.78 -4.25
C LEU A 80 -4.14 -3.82 -4.81
N GLY A 81 -5.18 -4.33 -5.46
CA GLY A 81 -6.28 -3.50 -5.93
C GLY A 81 -6.96 -2.74 -4.79
N HIS A 82 -7.27 -3.42 -3.68
CA HIS A 82 -7.80 -2.80 -2.48
C HIS A 82 -6.86 -1.73 -1.91
N LEU A 83 -5.55 -1.97 -1.83
CA LEU A 83 -4.56 -1.00 -1.38
C LEU A 83 -4.50 0.24 -2.31
N LEU A 84 -4.56 0.02 -3.62
CA LEU A 84 -4.56 1.08 -4.64
C LEU A 84 -5.79 1.99 -4.53
N VAL A 85 -6.98 1.44 -4.33
CA VAL A 85 -8.19 2.23 -4.11
C VAL A 85 -8.12 2.97 -2.78
N THR A 86 -7.69 2.28 -1.71
CA THR A 86 -7.62 2.86 -0.36
C THR A 86 -6.65 4.05 -0.32
N ARG A 87 -5.46 3.94 -0.94
CA ARG A 87 -4.50 5.06 -0.97
C ARG A 87 -5.00 6.27 -1.75
N VAL A 88 -5.77 6.05 -2.83
CA VAL A 88 -6.38 7.16 -3.59
C VAL A 88 -7.37 7.91 -2.71
N LEU A 89 -8.25 7.18 -2.02
CA LEU A 89 -9.24 7.77 -1.12
C LEU A 89 -8.58 8.51 0.06
N MET A 90 -7.54 7.92 0.67
CA MET A 90 -6.77 8.58 1.72
C MET A 90 -6.06 9.84 1.23
N GLY A 91 -5.37 9.75 0.09
CA GLY A 91 -4.65 10.89 -0.50
C GLY A 91 -5.57 12.02 -0.93
N ALA A 92 -6.82 11.72 -1.30
CA ALA A 92 -7.86 12.70 -1.58
C ALA A 92 -8.47 13.33 -0.31
N GLY A 93 -7.98 12.96 0.88
CA GLY A 93 -8.40 13.55 2.16
C GLY A 93 -9.57 12.85 2.85
N LEU A 94 -10.03 11.69 2.37
CA LEU A 94 -11.20 11.00 2.93
C LEU A 94 -10.88 10.13 4.16
N HIS A 95 -9.77 10.37 4.85
CA HIS A 95 -9.35 9.62 6.04
C HIS A 95 -10.34 9.70 7.23
N ILE A 96 -11.27 10.67 7.22
CA ILE A 96 -12.36 10.79 8.20
C ILE A 96 -13.62 9.99 7.81
N ASP A 97 -13.74 9.51 6.57
CA ASP A 97 -14.87 8.69 6.13
C ASP A 97 -14.76 7.29 6.74
N ARG A 98 -15.84 6.82 7.39
CA ARG A 98 -15.87 5.52 8.07
C ARG A 98 -15.59 4.35 7.13
N ARG A 99 -15.99 4.44 5.87
CA ARG A 99 -15.71 3.43 4.85
C ARG A 99 -14.21 3.34 4.59
N VAL A 100 -13.54 4.47 4.46
CA VAL A 100 -12.09 4.53 4.27
C VAL A 100 -11.36 4.04 5.52
N GLN A 101 -11.81 4.41 6.72
CA GLN A 101 -11.22 3.91 7.97
C GLN A 101 -11.31 2.39 8.10
N ARG A 102 -12.45 1.79 7.73
CA ARG A 102 -12.61 0.33 7.67
C ARG A 102 -11.69 -0.30 6.63
N ALA A 103 -11.60 0.29 5.45
CA ALA A 103 -10.70 -0.18 4.39
C ALA A 103 -9.23 -0.17 4.83
N VAL A 104 -8.79 0.89 5.52
CA VAL A 104 -7.45 0.96 6.12
C VAL A 104 -7.26 -0.11 7.19
N GLY A 105 -8.26 -0.31 8.05
CA GLY A 105 -8.26 -1.37 9.06
C GLY A 105 -8.07 -2.76 8.45
N ASP A 106 -8.87 -3.12 7.45
CA ASP A 106 -8.78 -4.41 6.77
C ASP A 106 -7.46 -4.58 6.00
N ALA A 107 -6.97 -3.51 5.36
CA ALA A 107 -5.65 -3.50 4.73
C ALA A 107 -4.54 -3.84 5.73
N TYR A 108 -4.53 -3.19 6.89
CA TYR A 108 -3.54 -3.43 7.93
C TYR A 108 -3.70 -4.79 8.61
N ALA A 109 -4.93 -5.27 8.77
CA ALA A 109 -5.20 -6.60 9.29
C ALA A 109 -4.48 -7.68 8.47
N VAL A 110 -4.54 -7.58 7.15
CA VAL A 110 -3.98 -8.59 6.23
C VAL A 110 -2.49 -8.37 5.88
N THR A 111 -1.93 -7.18 6.14
CA THR A 111 -0.51 -6.90 5.90
C THR A 111 0.35 -6.95 7.17
N TRP A 112 -0.04 -6.21 8.22
CA TRP A 112 0.82 -5.88 9.34
C TRP A 112 0.40 -6.52 10.67
N CYS A 113 -0.88 -6.91 10.81
CA CYS A 113 -1.40 -7.52 12.05
C CYS A 113 -1.25 -9.05 12.09
N VAL A 114 -0.69 -9.65 11.05
CA VAL A 114 -0.55 -11.10 10.93
C VAL A 114 0.37 -11.69 12.02
N ARG A 115 0.12 -12.92 12.46
CA ARG A 115 0.98 -13.58 13.45
C ARG A 115 2.26 -14.11 12.78
N GLY A 116 3.40 -13.83 13.39
CA GLY A 116 4.70 -14.34 12.91
C GLY A 116 5.24 -13.57 11.71
N GLY A 117 5.79 -14.27 10.72
CA GLY A 117 6.33 -13.66 9.50
C GLY A 117 5.24 -13.06 8.62
N TYR A 118 5.56 -11.98 7.90
CA TYR A 118 4.62 -11.35 6.98
C TYR A 118 4.15 -12.35 5.92
N ARG A 119 2.82 -12.47 5.77
CA ARG A 119 2.20 -13.30 4.72
C ARG A 119 1.90 -12.53 3.45
N ALA A 120 1.65 -11.22 3.57
CA ALA A 120 1.61 -10.34 2.42
C ALA A 120 2.98 -10.36 1.74
N SER A 121 2.99 -10.41 0.40
CA SER A 121 4.25 -10.36 -0.33
C SER A 121 4.96 -9.03 -0.13
N PRO A 122 6.26 -8.96 -0.45
CA PRO A 122 6.98 -7.70 -0.45
C PRO A 122 6.29 -6.60 -1.29
N LEU A 123 5.63 -6.97 -2.39
CA LEU A 123 4.93 -6.01 -3.23
C LEU A 123 3.70 -5.42 -2.54
N ALA A 124 2.92 -6.25 -1.84
CA ALA A 124 1.77 -5.80 -1.05
C ALA A 124 2.20 -4.97 0.17
N LEU A 125 3.25 -5.39 0.88
CA LEU A 125 3.83 -4.64 2.00
C LEU A 125 4.33 -3.26 1.54
N ALA A 126 5.13 -3.21 0.47
CA ALA A 126 5.61 -1.97 -0.14
C ALA A 126 4.45 -1.05 -0.54
N THR A 127 3.42 -1.60 -1.19
CA THR A 127 2.26 -0.83 -1.62
C THR A 127 1.49 -0.26 -0.41
N SER A 128 1.40 -1.02 0.69
CA SER A 128 0.71 -0.59 1.92
C SER A 128 1.45 0.51 2.69
N LEU A 129 2.75 0.74 2.44
CA LEU A 129 3.50 1.87 3.02
C LEU A 129 2.85 3.22 2.69
N TRP A 130 2.17 3.33 1.54
CA TRP A 130 1.40 4.53 1.21
C TRP A 130 0.30 4.83 2.21
N LEU A 131 -0.35 3.81 2.77
CA LEU A 131 -1.39 4.03 3.77
C LEU A 131 -0.79 4.63 5.04
N VAL A 132 0.38 4.14 5.47
CA VAL A 132 1.12 4.70 6.61
C VAL A 132 1.57 6.14 6.34
N ALA A 133 2.10 6.41 5.14
CA ALA A 133 2.56 7.73 4.74
C ALA A 133 1.43 8.77 4.62
N LEU A 134 0.21 8.32 4.29
CA LEU A 134 -0.97 9.18 4.14
C LEU A 134 -1.80 9.28 5.42
N ASP A 135 -1.51 8.47 6.44
CA ASP A 135 -2.28 8.43 7.68
C ASP A 135 -1.92 9.62 8.57
N PRO A 136 -2.85 10.56 8.85
CA PRO A 136 -2.57 11.69 9.73
C PRO A 136 -2.39 11.27 11.20
N LEU A 137 -2.74 10.03 11.55
CA LEU A 137 -2.63 9.48 12.90
C LEU A 137 -1.46 8.50 13.04
N HIS A 138 -0.54 8.39 12.06
CA HIS A 138 0.54 7.38 12.09
C HIS A 138 1.43 7.41 13.35
N ARG A 139 1.49 8.52 14.10
CA ARG A 139 2.23 8.65 15.37
C ARG A 139 1.37 8.46 16.62
N SER A 140 0.11 8.09 16.46
CA SER A 140 -0.89 8.03 17.54
C SER A 140 -1.09 6.60 18.04
N ASP A 141 -1.20 6.46 19.37
CA ASP A 141 -1.63 5.21 20.02
C ASP A 141 -3.14 4.94 19.88
N ARG A 142 -3.87 5.78 19.12
CA ARG A 142 -5.29 5.56 18.87
C ARG A 142 -5.48 4.18 18.21
N PRO A 143 -6.44 3.37 18.69
CA PRO A 143 -6.76 2.10 18.07
C PRO A 143 -7.25 2.26 16.63
N ILE A 144 -6.81 1.36 15.76
CA ILE A 144 -7.31 1.23 14.39
C ILE A 144 -8.63 0.47 14.42
N PRO A 145 -9.70 0.97 13.77
CA PRO A 145 -11.00 0.32 13.78
C PRO A 145 -11.03 -0.88 12.82
N ILE A 146 -10.54 -2.02 13.30
CA ILE A 146 -10.61 -3.31 12.59
C ILE A 146 -11.82 -4.10 13.11
N ASP A 147 -12.69 -4.53 12.20
CA ASP A 147 -13.76 -5.47 12.53
C ASP A 147 -13.19 -6.88 12.50
N TRP A 148 -12.96 -7.45 13.69
CA TRP A 148 -12.43 -8.79 13.85
C TRP A 148 -13.51 -9.88 13.87
N SER A 149 -14.76 -9.58 13.55
CA SER A 149 -15.85 -10.56 13.49
C SER A 149 -15.88 -11.49 12.27
N PRO A 150 -15.37 -11.11 11.07
CA PRO A 150 -15.36 -11.98 9.90
C PRO A 150 -14.65 -13.33 10.12
N ASP A 151 -15.13 -14.39 9.46
CA ASP A 151 -14.55 -15.74 9.49
C ASP A 151 -13.09 -15.74 9.01
N ALA A 152 -12.77 -14.86 8.05
CA ALA A 152 -11.40 -14.64 7.56
C ALA A 152 -10.40 -14.39 8.69
N TYR A 153 -10.89 -13.82 9.80
CA TYR A 153 -10.07 -13.38 10.91
C TYR A 153 -10.12 -14.32 12.12
N GLN A 154 -10.88 -15.42 12.06
CA GLN A 154 -10.97 -16.41 13.13
C GLN A 154 -9.95 -17.55 13.01
N ASP A 155 -9.09 -17.54 12.00
CA ASP A 155 -8.05 -18.56 11.84
C ASP A 155 -6.86 -18.29 12.78
N ALA A 156 -6.73 -19.08 13.85
CA ALA A 156 -5.63 -18.97 14.83
C ALA A 156 -4.25 -19.32 14.27
N SER A 157 -4.17 -19.99 13.11
CA SER A 157 -2.92 -20.24 12.40
C SER A 157 -2.42 -18.99 11.69
N LEU A 158 -3.34 -18.06 11.43
CA LEU A 158 -3.08 -16.80 10.79
C LEU A 158 -2.92 -15.72 11.85
N TRP A 159 -3.96 -15.46 12.64
CA TRP A 159 -4.05 -14.32 13.53
C TRP A 159 -3.89 -14.71 14.98
N ASP A 160 -3.43 -13.74 15.78
CA ASP A 160 -3.51 -13.84 17.23
C ASP A 160 -4.96 -13.52 17.65
N LEU A 161 -5.69 -14.54 18.11
CA LEU A 161 -7.09 -14.37 18.51
C LEU A 161 -7.22 -13.71 19.90
N GLU A 162 -6.12 -13.65 20.67
CA GLU A 162 -6.06 -13.05 22.00
C GLU A 162 -5.53 -11.61 21.94
N TYR A 163 -4.76 -11.25 20.90
CA TYR A 163 -4.23 -9.91 20.66
C TYR A 163 -4.76 -9.29 19.35
N ARG A 164 -5.77 -8.42 19.48
CA ARG A 164 -6.47 -7.76 18.35
C ARG A 164 -6.54 -6.24 18.45
N LEU A 165 -5.77 -5.65 19.38
CA LEU A 165 -5.69 -4.21 19.55
C LEU A 165 -4.41 -3.70 18.89
N PHE A 166 -4.56 -3.01 17.77
CA PHE A 166 -3.46 -2.38 17.05
C PHE A 166 -3.71 -0.89 16.95
N SER A 167 -2.69 -0.09 17.25
CA SER A 167 -2.70 1.35 17.06
C SER A 167 -2.08 1.76 15.73
N HIS A 168 -2.32 3.01 15.33
CA HIS A 168 -1.64 3.59 14.16
C HIS A 168 -0.12 3.58 14.33
N TYR A 169 0.35 3.84 15.56
CA TYR A 169 1.76 3.74 15.93
C TYR A 169 2.30 2.32 15.72
N ASP A 170 1.63 1.27 16.22
CA ASP A 170 2.09 -0.13 16.06
C ASP A 170 2.30 -0.51 14.59
N ILE A 171 1.37 -0.09 13.73
CA ILE A 171 1.45 -0.38 12.29
C ILE A 171 2.62 0.36 11.65
N ARG A 172 2.80 1.64 11.99
CA ARG A 172 3.93 2.43 11.49
C ARG A 172 5.26 1.82 11.88
N GLU A 173 5.43 1.43 13.15
CA GLU A 173 6.69 0.84 13.64
C GLU A 173 7.02 -0.45 12.87
N ARG A 174 6.04 -1.36 12.74
CA ARG A 174 6.20 -2.60 11.96
C ARG A 174 6.54 -2.33 10.49
N ALA A 175 5.94 -1.31 9.90
CA ALA A 175 6.16 -0.94 8.51
C ALA A 175 7.56 -0.36 8.27
N LEU A 176 8.05 0.48 9.19
CA LEU A 176 9.40 1.05 9.13
C LEU A 176 10.48 0.00 9.41
N ASP A 177 10.25 -0.91 10.36
CA ASP A 177 11.15 -2.03 10.61
C ASP A 177 11.26 -2.94 9.39
N TRP A 178 10.13 -3.20 8.71
CA TRP A 178 10.13 -3.94 7.45
C TRP A 178 10.87 -3.21 6.34
N ALA A 179 10.71 -1.88 6.22
CA ALA A 179 11.41 -1.09 5.21
C ALA A 179 12.94 -1.16 5.36
N VAL A 180 13.45 -1.08 6.60
CA VAL A 180 14.87 -1.27 6.90
C VAL A 180 15.30 -2.72 6.63
N TYR A 181 14.48 -3.70 7.02
CA TYR A 181 14.76 -5.10 6.73
C TYR A 181 14.90 -5.35 5.21
N ALA A 182 13.98 -4.81 4.42
CA ALA A 182 13.91 -4.95 2.96
C ALA A 182 15.03 -4.20 2.22
N SER A 183 15.57 -3.11 2.79
CA SER A 183 16.66 -2.35 2.18
C SER A 183 18.00 -3.07 2.23
N ILE A 184 18.20 -3.99 3.19
CA ILE A 184 19.48 -4.66 3.41
C ILE A 184 19.83 -5.68 2.32
N ALA A 185 18.85 -6.35 1.71
CA ALA A 185 19.11 -7.38 0.70
C ALA A 185 17.95 -7.60 -0.28
N ASP A 186 18.29 -7.85 -1.54
CA ASP A 186 17.34 -8.05 -2.65
C ASP A 186 16.39 -9.22 -2.45
N SER A 187 16.88 -10.31 -1.87
CA SER A 187 16.07 -11.48 -1.55
C SER A 187 14.92 -11.19 -0.59
N ARG A 188 15.03 -10.14 0.24
CA ARG A 188 14.00 -9.75 1.22
C ARG A 188 12.84 -8.98 0.59
N ARG A 189 13.00 -8.55 -0.65
CA ARG A 189 11.98 -7.85 -1.45
C ARG A 189 11.78 -8.48 -2.82
N ALA A 190 12.04 -9.79 -2.94
CA ALA A 190 11.90 -10.51 -4.20
C ALA A 190 10.51 -10.25 -4.82
N GLY A 191 10.48 -9.90 -6.11
CA GLY A 191 9.25 -9.53 -6.82
C GLY A 191 8.76 -8.09 -6.60
N CYS A 192 9.46 -7.27 -5.81
CA CYS A 192 9.15 -5.86 -5.58
C CYS A 192 10.31 -4.95 -5.98
N SER A 193 10.02 -3.95 -6.81
CA SER A 193 11.00 -2.93 -7.19
C SER A 193 11.27 -2.01 -6.01
N ILE A 194 12.51 -1.54 -5.89
CA ILE A 194 12.88 -0.51 -4.90
C ILE A 194 12.00 0.74 -5.04
N TRP A 195 11.58 1.06 -6.26
CA TRP A 195 10.82 2.29 -6.53
C TRP A 195 9.43 2.27 -5.89
N THR A 196 8.81 1.09 -5.74
CA THR A 196 7.55 0.92 -5.01
C THR A 196 7.69 1.22 -3.52
N ILE A 197 8.88 0.95 -2.95
CA ILE A 197 9.20 1.18 -1.54
C ILE A 197 9.63 2.64 -1.31
N VAL A 198 10.51 3.17 -2.16
CA VAL A 198 11.13 4.49 -1.99
C VAL A 198 10.10 5.61 -1.91
N GLU A 199 9.11 5.64 -2.79
CA GLU A 199 8.22 6.79 -2.88
C GLU A 199 7.37 7.08 -1.62
N PRO A 200 6.71 6.10 -0.99
CA PRO A 200 6.01 6.35 0.28
C PRO A 200 6.98 6.71 1.41
N LEU A 201 8.18 6.13 1.45
CA LEU A 201 9.20 6.45 2.47
C LEU A 201 9.67 7.91 2.40
N LEU A 202 9.76 8.49 1.20
CA LEU A 202 10.09 9.91 1.02
C LEU A 202 9.11 10.88 1.71
N ARG A 203 7.93 10.41 2.11
CA ARG A 203 6.90 11.19 2.82
C ARG A 203 6.90 10.96 4.32
N LEU A 204 7.70 10.02 4.81
CA LEU A 204 7.82 9.70 6.23
C LEU A 204 9.04 10.39 6.82
N ASP A 205 8.78 11.29 7.75
CA ASP A 205 9.81 11.91 8.60
C ASP A 205 10.12 10.96 9.77
N ASP A 206 11.06 10.03 9.54
CA ASP A 206 11.56 9.04 10.51
C ASP A 206 12.98 8.55 10.17
N ASP A 207 13.81 8.35 11.19
CA ASP A 207 15.21 7.87 11.07
C ASP A 207 15.35 6.54 10.33
N ARG A 208 14.43 5.58 10.53
CA ARG A 208 14.44 4.31 9.80
C ARG A 208 14.08 4.49 8.33
N SER A 209 13.18 5.42 8.04
CA SER A 209 12.88 5.80 6.65
C SER A 209 14.13 6.36 5.98
N PHE A 210 14.83 7.31 6.64
CA PHE A 210 16.09 7.87 6.15
C PHE A 210 17.18 6.80 5.95
N GLN A 211 17.31 5.87 6.89
CA GLN A 211 18.25 4.76 6.80
C GLN A 211 17.98 3.89 5.56
N ALA A 212 16.73 3.45 5.37
CA ALA A 212 16.35 2.63 4.22
C ALA A 212 16.57 3.38 2.89
N LEU A 213 16.16 4.64 2.81
CA LEU A 213 16.34 5.50 1.62
C LEU A 213 17.82 5.69 1.26
N SER A 214 18.70 5.79 2.25
CA SER A 214 20.15 5.92 2.02
C SER A 214 20.73 4.68 1.34
N VAL A 215 20.31 3.49 1.79
CA VAL A 215 20.72 2.22 1.16
C VAL A 215 20.14 2.11 -0.26
N PHE A 216 18.86 2.46 -0.46
CA PHE A 216 18.27 2.42 -1.80
C PHE A 216 18.86 3.44 -2.78
N ALA A 217 19.42 4.55 -2.31
CA ALA A 217 20.09 5.53 -3.17
C ALA A 217 21.40 5.00 -3.77
N GLU A 218 22.03 4.02 -3.11
CA GLU A 218 23.22 3.31 -3.58
C GLU A 218 22.85 2.08 -4.43
N ALA A 219 21.62 1.58 -4.27
CA ALA A 219 21.11 0.44 -5.01
C ALA A 219 20.65 0.85 -6.43
N SER A 220 20.88 -0.05 -7.38
CA SER A 220 20.42 0.08 -8.77
C SER A 220 19.38 -1.00 -9.08
N ASP A 221 18.31 -0.62 -9.77
CA ASP A 221 17.31 -1.51 -10.38
C ASP A 221 17.32 -1.25 -11.90
N GLU A 222 18.52 -1.32 -12.49
CA GLU A 222 18.83 -0.93 -13.88
C GLU A 222 18.48 -2.00 -14.94
N GLU A 223 18.34 -3.27 -14.56
CA GLU A 223 18.02 -4.36 -15.49
C GLU A 223 16.53 -4.70 -15.43
N SER A 224 15.73 -4.12 -16.32
CA SER A 224 14.32 -4.47 -16.43
C SER A 224 13.80 -4.35 -17.85
N ASP A 225 13.25 -5.44 -18.40
CA ASP A 225 12.40 -5.47 -19.60
C ASP A 225 11.00 -4.85 -19.33
N ALA A 226 10.94 -3.85 -18.46
CA ALA A 226 9.69 -3.21 -18.07
C ALA A 226 9.11 -2.37 -19.22
N PRO A 227 7.78 -2.25 -19.32
CA PRO A 227 7.15 -1.33 -20.26
C PRO A 227 7.63 0.11 -20.05
N ALA A 228 7.63 0.92 -21.12
CA ALA A 228 8.08 2.31 -21.07
C ALA A 228 7.38 3.14 -19.97
N SER A 229 6.09 2.91 -19.72
CA SER A 229 5.34 3.58 -18.64
C SER A 229 5.91 3.29 -17.25
N ALA A 230 6.36 2.05 -17.02
CA ALA A 230 6.99 1.67 -15.77
C ALA A 230 8.39 2.28 -15.64
N VAL A 231 9.18 2.27 -16.72
CA VAL A 231 10.51 2.93 -16.73
C VAL A 231 10.38 4.43 -16.41
N LEU A 232 9.40 5.11 -16.99
CA LEU A 232 9.12 6.52 -16.71
C LEU A 232 8.75 6.77 -15.24
N GLU A 233 7.89 5.91 -14.67
CA GLU A 233 7.49 6.04 -13.26
C GLU A 233 8.67 5.79 -12.31
N ARG A 234 9.48 4.76 -12.58
CA ARG A 234 10.72 4.48 -11.84
C ARG A 234 11.69 5.66 -11.93
N GLY A 235 11.88 6.22 -13.13
CA GLY A 235 12.72 7.39 -13.36
C GLY A 235 12.27 8.64 -12.59
N ARG A 236 10.95 8.86 -12.52
CA ARG A 236 10.37 9.95 -11.71
C ARG A 236 10.69 9.77 -10.22
N ILE A 237 10.51 8.57 -9.68
CA ILE A 237 10.79 8.28 -8.26
C ILE A 237 12.29 8.38 -7.97
N ALA A 238 13.15 7.89 -8.86
CA ALA A 238 14.60 8.04 -8.74
C ALA A 238 15.03 9.51 -8.70
N ALA A 239 14.39 10.39 -9.49
CA ALA A 239 14.65 11.82 -9.45
C ALA A 239 14.26 12.45 -8.09
N LEU A 240 13.14 12.02 -7.50
CA LEU A 240 12.73 12.46 -6.16
C LEU A 240 13.74 12.03 -5.09
N LEU A 241 14.22 10.79 -5.14
CA LEU A 241 15.23 10.29 -4.21
C LEU A 241 16.55 11.07 -4.31
N ARG A 242 17.00 11.39 -5.53
CA ARG A 242 18.20 12.23 -5.74
C ARG A 242 18.03 13.63 -5.16
N ALA A 243 16.87 14.25 -5.38
CA ALA A 243 16.58 15.58 -4.83
C ALA A 243 16.57 15.57 -3.29
N PHE A 244 15.96 14.55 -2.70
CA PHE A 244 15.94 14.32 -1.26
C PHE A 244 17.36 14.14 -0.68
N ALA A 245 18.19 13.30 -1.31
CA ALA A 245 19.57 13.06 -0.88
C ALA A 245 20.46 14.32 -1.03
N ALA A 246 20.18 15.20 -1.98
CA ALA A 246 20.87 16.49 -2.11
C ALA A 246 20.51 17.43 -0.94
N GLN A 247 19.21 17.62 -0.67
CA GLN A 247 18.72 18.48 0.42
C GLN A 247 19.22 18.03 1.80
N HIS A 248 19.30 16.72 2.05
CA HIS A 248 19.77 16.21 3.33
C HIS A 248 21.27 16.35 3.55
N ARG A 249 22.09 16.33 2.49
CA ARG A 249 23.52 16.62 2.60
C ARG A 249 23.76 18.08 2.96
N GLU A 250 23.00 19.00 2.38
CA GLU A 250 23.08 20.44 2.68
C GLU A 250 22.69 20.76 4.14
N ARG A 251 21.71 20.06 4.72
CA ARG A 251 21.32 20.26 6.13
C ARG A 251 22.33 19.75 7.16
N ARG A 252 23.29 18.91 6.74
CA ARG A 252 24.32 18.31 7.62
C ARG A 252 25.71 18.95 7.45
N ALA A 253 25.89 19.80 6.45
CA ALA A 253 27.11 20.58 6.21
C ALA A 253 27.06 21.92 6.95
#